data_AF-A0A660W1Q3-F1
#
_entry.id   AF-A0A660W1Q3-F1
#
_cell.length_a   1.000
_cell.length_b   1.000
_cell.length_c   1.000
_cell.angle_alpha   90.00
_cell.angle_beta   90.00
_cell.angle_gamma   90.00
#
_symmetry.space_group_name_H-M   'P 1'
#
loop_
_entity.id
_entity.type
_entity.pdbx_description
1 polymer ?
#
loop_
_entity_poly.entity_id
_entity_poly.type
_entity_poly.pdbx_seq_one_letter_code
_entity_poly.pdbx_strand_id
1 'polypeptide(L)'
;MTLSLRRKLTIIPLLLYWPAIFILSHIPIPRLVRRAGVSDKILHFLIFLILSFLLWFAVSPNRKVNWRKITVWVVFLVMAGYGAVDEWLQSYVGRSADIMDFSSDMAGLLTGLILFSFFTFWPAFLVVTGIAIFLLTNLTRVNPADLLPRTNALFHLSAYAIFTVLWIQCISRWLIKTPRLKGLIVTLVIPTGLLLAVKLFSAFFGRYFNVRDVIISAAAIASVVVIYYITSLLQYRKSKIKM
;
A
#
# COMPACT_ATOMS: atom_id res chain seq x y z
N MET A 1 6.00 -24.10 16.15
CA MET A 1 6.57 -22.72 16.12
C MET A 1 5.52 -21.76 15.56
N THR A 2 5.08 -20.76 16.33
CA THR A 2 4.11 -19.77 15.84
C THR A 2 4.81 -18.72 14.96
N LEU A 3 4.26 -18.45 13.78
CA LEU A 3 4.79 -17.39 12.90
C LEU A 3 4.66 -16.02 13.58
N SER A 4 5.68 -15.18 13.46
CA SER A 4 5.60 -13.78 13.94
C SER A 4 4.51 -13.01 13.19
N LEU A 5 3.93 -12.00 13.85
CA LEU A 5 2.85 -11.17 13.26
C LEU A 5 3.25 -10.63 11.88
N ARG A 6 4.47 -10.08 11.75
CA ARG A 6 4.98 -9.55 10.46
C ARG A 6 4.97 -10.62 9.38
N ARG A 7 5.43 -11.83 9.71
CA ARG A 7 5.48 -12.94 8.76
C ARG A 7 4.09 -13.40 8.34
N LYS A 8 3.10 -13.39 9.24
CA LYS A 8 1.69 -13.62 8.91
C LYS A 8 1.13 -12.52 7.99
N LEU A 9 1.41 -11.25 8.33
CA LEU A 9 1.02 -10.07 7.54
C LEU A 9 1.65 -10.03 6.15
N THR A 10 2.71 -10.81 5.90
CA THR A 10 3.31 -10.90 4.57
C THR A 10 2.89 -12.16 3.83
N ILE A 11 2.99 -13.34 4.45
CA ILE A 11 2.73 -14.62 3.77
C ILE A 11 1.25 -14.77 3.42
N ILE A 12 0.32 -14.43 4.33
CA ILE A 12 -1.11 -14.61 4.05
C ILE A 12 -1.52 -13.70 2.87
N PRO A 13 -1.21 -12.39 2.86
CA PRO A 13 -1.50 -11.59 1.69
C PRO A 13 -0.74 -12.04 0.44
N LEU A 14 0.51 -12.51 0.52
CA LEU A 14 1.23 -13.02 -0.65
C LEU A 14 0.50 -14.20 -1.31
N LEU A 15 0.06 -15.17 -0.51
CA LEU A 15 -0.64 -16.36 -0.98
C LEU A 15 -2.03 -16.06 -1.56
N LEU A 16 -2.66 -14.94 -1.17
CA LEU A 16 -3.93 -14.51 -1.73
C LEU A 16 -3.73 -13.59 -2.94
N TYR A 17 -2.80 -12.65 -2.82
CA TYR A 17 -2.55 -11.59 -3.80
C TYR A 17 -1.95 -12.15 -5.08
N TRP A 18 -0.96 -13.04 -4.99
CA TRP A 18 -0.28 -13.56 -6.19
C TRP A 18 -1.21 -14.38 -7.10
N PRO A 19 -2.01 -15.34 -6.59
CA PRO A 19 -3.00 -15.99 -7.45
C PRO A 19 -4.09 -15.04 -7.94
N ALA A 20 -4.51 -14.08 -7.11
CA ALA A 20 -5.53 -13.12 -7.51
C ALA A 20 -5.08 -12.24 -8.69
N ILE A 21 -3.85 -11.72 -8.68
CA ILE A 21 -3.34 -10.90 -9.80
C ILE A 21 -3.17 -11.73 -11.07
N PHE A 22 -2.75 -13.00 -10.95
CA PHE A 22 -2.68 -13.92 -12.10
C PHE A 22 -4.07 -14.14 -12.71
N ILE A 23 -5.08 -14.44 -11.89
CA ILE A 23 -6.45 -14.60 -12.37
C ILE A 23 -6.97 -13.30 -12.99
N LEU A 24 -6.72 -12.15 -12.36
CA LEU A 24 -7.17 -10.85 -12.85
C LEU A 24 -6.49 -10.44 -14.16
N SER A 25 -5.22 -10.79 -14.36
CA SER A 25 -4.50 -10.52 -15.61
C SER A 25 -5.02 -11.40 -16.75
N HIS A 26 -5.55 -12.59 -16.45
CA HIS A 26 -6.03 -13.55 -17.45
C HIS A 26 -7.54 -13.46 -17.75
N ILE A 27 -8.26 -12.50 -17.17
CA ILE A 27 -9.64 -12.20 -17.56
C ILE A 27 -9.72 -10.94 -18.44
N PRO A 28 -10.70 -10.86 -19.37
CA PRO A 28 -10.91 -9.67 -20.16
C PRO A 28 -11.18 -8.43 -19.30
N ILE A 29 -10.61 -7.28 -19.66
CA ILE A 29 -10.76 -6.04 -18.90
C ILE A 29 -12.25 -5.68 -18.75
N PRO A 30 -12.78 -5.58 -17.50
CA PRO A 30 -14.17 -5.25 -17.28
C PRO A 30 -14.55 -3.91 -17.93
N ARG A 31 -15.79 -3.79 -18.45
CA ARG A 31 -16.29 -2.54 -19.05
C ARG A 31 -16.17 -1.35 -18.11
N LEU A 32 -16.32 -1.61 -16.80
CA LEU A 32 -16.19 -0.59 -15.76
C LEU A 32 -14.78 0.03 -15.70
N VAL A 33 -13.74 -0.81 -15.75
CA VAL A 33 -12.33 -0.37 -15.71
C VAL A 33 -11.99 0.43 -16.97
N ARG A 34 -12.47 -0.03 -18.13
CA ARG A 34 -12.33 0.72 -19.40
C ARG A 34 -12.99 2.09 -19.34
N ARG A 35 -14.22 2.18 -18.82
CA ARG A 35 -14.92 3.47 -18.65
C ARG A 35 -14.20 4.39 -17.68
N ALA A 36 -13.56 3.86 -16.63
CA ALA A 36 -12.84 4.65 -15.66
C ALA A 36 -11.53 5.28 -16.19
N GLY A 37 -11.09 4.88 -17.40
CA GLY A 37 -9.88 5.41 -18.04
C GLY A 37 -8.61 5.12 -17.23
N VAL A 38 -8.59 3.97 -16.55
CA VAL A 38 -7.45 3.54 -15.74
C VAL A 38 -6.25 3.24 -16.64
N SER A 39 -5.09 3.78 -16.27
CA SER A 39 -3.82 3.45 -16.96
C SER A 39 -3.36 2.05 -16.59
N ASP A 40 -3.34 1.14 -17.57
CA ASP A 40 -2.89 -0.24 -17.40
C ASP A 40 -1.45 -0.30 -16.88
N LYS A 41 -0.56 0.51 -17.45
CA LYS A 41 0.86 0.62 -17.06
C LYS A 41 1.05 1.01 -15.59
N ILE A 42 0.21 1.91 -15.06
CA ILE A 42 0.30 2.31 -13.64
C ILE A 42 -0.21 1.16 -12.74
N LEU A 43 -1.22 0.39 -13.19
CA LEU A 43 -1.65 -0.80 -12.47
C LEU A 43 -0.55 -1.85 -12.43
N HIS A 44 0.06 -2.17 -13.57
CA HIS A 44 1.20 -3.10 -13.68
C HIS A 44 2.33 -2.72 -12.72
N PHE A 45 2.77 -1.46 -12.79
CA PHE A 45 3.76 -0.91 -11.85
C PHE A 45 3.36 -1.11 -10.38
N LEU A 46 2.14 -0.72 -10.01
CA LEU A 46 1.68 -0.82 -8.62
C LEU A 46 1.55 -2.27 -8.16
N ILE A 47 1.08 -3.15 -9.04
CA ILE A 47 0.92 -4.58 -8.77
C ILE A 47 2.27 -5.20 -8.43
N PHE A 48 3.29 -4.96 -9.25
CA PHE A 48 4.63 -5.50 -9.04
C PHE A 48 5.37 -4.82 -7.88
N LEU A 49 5.08 -3.55 -7.57
CA LEU A 49 5.57 -2.90 -6.36
C LEU A 49 5.02 -3.58 -5.08
N ILE A 50 3.72 -3.89 -5.05
CA ILE A 50 3.10 -4.60 -3.91
C ILE A 50 3.59 -6.05 -3.86
N LEU A 51 3.65 -6.74 -4.99
CA LEU A 51 4.12 -8.12 -5.06
C LEU A 51 5.57 -8.25 -4.59
N SER A 52 6.45 -7.32 -5.00
CA SER A 52 7.85 -7.31 -4.57
C SER A 52 8.00 -7.02 -3.08
N PHE A 53 7.18 -6.13 -2.51
CA PHE A 53 7.09 -5.92 -1.06
C PHE A 53 6.74 -7.22 -0.34
N LEU A 54 5.67 -7.90 -0.77
CA LEU A 54 5.20 -9.13 -0.15
C LEU A 54 6.24 -10.25 -0.29
N LEU A 55 6.79 -10.45 -1.48
CA LEU A 55 7.76 -11.52 -1.70
C LEU A 55 9.07 -11.28 -0.91
N TRP A 56 9.62 -10.06 -0.96
CA TRP A 56 10.86 -9.74 -0.27
C TRP A 56 10.75 -9.98 1.24
N PHE A 57 9.70 -9.47 1.89
CA PHE A 57 9.54 -9.60 3.34
C PHE A 57 9.03 -10.98 3.79
N ALA A 58 8.52 -11.82 2.87
CA ALA A 58 8.23 -13.22 3.13
C ALA A 58 9.52 -14.06 3.20
N VAL A 59 10.44 -13.84 2.25
CA VAL A 59 11.72 -14.56 2.13
C VAL A 59 12.77 -14.03 3.12
N SER A 60 12.84 -12.71 3.30
CA SER A 60 13.81 -12.05 4.17
C SER A 60 13.14 -11.20 5.26
N PRO A 61 12.44 -11.81 6.23
CA PRO A 61 11.77 -11.06 7.29
C PRO A 61 12.76 -10.18 8.06
N ASN A 62 12.39 -8.90 8.25
CA ASN A 62 13.16 -7.91 9.02
C ASN A 62 14.52 -7.49 8.43
N ARG A 63 14.86 -7.89 7.21
CA ARG A 63 16.11 -7.47 6.56
C ARG A 63 15.84 -6.44 5.47
N LYS A 64 16.69 -5.43 5.40
CA LYS A 64 16.76 -4.53 4.24
C LYS A 64 17.35 -5.31 3.06
N VAL A 65 17.01 -4.89 1.84
CA VAL A 65 17.67 -5.37 0.64
C VAL A 65 19.15 -5.07 0.71
N ASN A 66 19.96 -6.07 0.38
CA ASN A 66 21.41 -5.93 0.25
C ASN A 66 21.81 -6.53 -1.09
N TRP A 67 22.17 -5.66 -2.04
CA TRP A 67 22.54 -5.99 -3.42
C TRP A 67 23.76 -6.91 -3.55
N ARG A 68 24.56 -7.07 -2.47
CA ARG A 68 25.68 -8.02 -2.43
C ARG A 68 25.25 -9.46 -2.15
N LYS A 69 23.98 -9.69 -1.76
CA LYS A 69 23.49 -11.04 -1.42
C LYS A 69 22.72 -11.64 -2.58
N ILE A 70 22.92 -12.94 -2.80
CA ILE A 70 22.21 -13.70 -3.85
C ILE A 70 20.68 -13.62 -3.73
N THR A 71 20.15 -13.49 -2.51
CA THR A 71 18.70 -13.44 -2.26
C THR A 71 17.99 -12.33 -3.05
N VAL A 72 18.59 -11.14 -3.22
CA VAL A 72 17.95 -10.07 -4.01
C VAL A 72 17.85 -10.43 -5.48
N TRP A 73 18.89 -11.06 -6.02
CA TRP A 73 18.97 -11.47 -7.41
C TRP A 73 18.03 -12.64 -7.72
N VAL A 74 17.86 -13.57 -6.77
CA VAL A 74 16.86 -14.63 -6.86
C VAL A 74 15.45 -14.04 -6.86
N VAL A 75 15.13 -13.12 -5.95
CA VAL A 75 13.81 -12.45 -5.93
C VAL A 75 13.57 -11.68 -7.23
N PHE A 76 14.57 -10.96 -7.70
CA PHE A 76 14.51 -10.24 -8.97
C PHE A 76 14.23 -11.18 -10.15
N LEU A 77 15.01 -12.25 -10.28
CA LEU A 77 14.89 -13.21 -11.38
C LEU A 77 13.54 -13.94 -11.36
N VAL A 78 13.07 -14.35 -10.17
CA VAL A 78 11.76 -14.99 -10.02
C VAL A 78 10.63 -14.05 -10.44
N MET A 79 10.68 -12.78 -10.02
CA MET A 79 9.64 -11.82 -10.38
C MET A 79 9.71 -11.37 -11.84
N ALA A 80 10.92 -11.19 -12.38
CA ALA A 80 11.13 -10.89 -13.79
C ALA A 80 10.66 -12.03 -14.68
N GLY A 81 11.02 -13.26 -14.34
CA GLY A 81 10.54 -14.46 -15.03
C GLY A 81 9.02 -14.60 -14.92
N TYR A 82 8.44 -14.37 -13.74
CA TYR A 82 6.99 -14.38 -13.56
C TYR A 82 6.29 -13.36 -14.46
N GLY A 83 6.72 -12.09 -14.49
CA GLY A 83 6.11 -11.07 -15.35
C GLY A 83 6.23 -11.40 -16.83
N ALA A 84 7.37 -11.90 -17.29
CA ALA A 84 7.55 -12.30 -18.68
C ALA A 84 6.63 -13.46 -19.08
N VAL A 85 6.48 -14.45 -18.19
CA VAL A 85 5.58 -15.58 -18.41
C VAL A 85 4.12 -15.15 -18.34
N ASP A 86 3.74 -14.29 -17.40
CA ASP A 86 2.37 -13.76 -17.28
C ASP A 86 1.96 -13.03 -18.57
N GLU A 87 2.81 -12.13 -19.07
CA GLU A 87 2.55 -11.36 -20.29
C GLU A 87 2.46 -12.26 -21.54
N TRP A 88 3.34 -13.27 -21.63
CA TRP A 88 3.27 -14.26 -22.68
C TRP A 88 1.97 -15.09 -22.61
N LEU A 89 1.57 -15.53 -21.42
CA LEU A 89 0.35 -16.32 -21.22
C LEU A 89 -0.93 -15.50 -21.49
N GLN A 90 -0.92 -14.19 -21.22
CA GLN A 90 -2.03 -13.29 -21.54
C GLN A 90 -2.40 -13.31 -23.04
N SER A 91 -1.42 -13.56 -23.93
CA SER A 91 -1.65 -13.68 -25.38
C SER A 91 -2.60 -14.83 -25.77
N TYR A 92 -2.71 -15.86 -24.93
CA TYR A 92 -3.56 -17.03 -25.18
C TYR A 92 -5.00 -16.87 -24.66
N VAL A 93 -5.29 -15.79 -23.92
CA VAL A 93 -6.61 -15.55 -23.29
C VAL A 93 -7.29 -14.28 -23.82
N GLY A 94 -6.90 -13.83 -25.01
CA GLY A 94 -7.55 -12.71 -25.70
C GLY A 94 -7.13 -11.34 -25.20
N ARG A 95 -5.95 -11.23 -24.55
CA ARG A 95 -5.25 -9.97 -24.29
C ARG A 95 -4.04 -9.86 -25.21
N SER A 96 -3.59 -8.65 -25.50
CA SER A 96 -2.35 -8.42 -26.25
C SER A 96 -1.17 -8.44 -25.30
N ALA A 97 -0.16 -9.27 -25.58
CA ALA A 97 1.12 -9.15 -24.90
C ALA A 97 1.76 -7.79 -25.27
N ASP A 98 2.02 -6.93 -24.29
CA ASP A 98 2.63 -5.61 -24.42
C ASP A 98 3.94 -5.54 -23.62
N ILE A 99 5.03 -5.29 -24.33
CA ILE A 99 6.36 -5.09 -23.73
C ILE A 99 6.39 -3.87 -22.79
N MET A 100 5.51 -2.90 -22.97
CA MET A 100 5.38 -1.75 -22.07
C MET A 100 4.75 -2.11 -20.73
N ASP A 101 3.89 -3.14 -20.69
CA ASP A 101 3.29 -3.64 -19.45
C ASP A 101 4.34 -4.44 -18.66
N PHE A 102 5.10 -5.31 -19.34
CA PHE A 102 6.29 -5.94 -18.75
C PHE A 102 7.32 -4.92 -18.25
N SER A 103 7.55 -3.84 -19.00
CA SER A 103 8.46 -2.77 -18.56
C SER A 103 7.96 -2.06 -17.31
N SER A 104 6.63 -1.89 -17.18
CA SER A 104 5.99 -1.31 -16.01
C SER A 104 6.10 -2.25 -14.79
N ASP A 105 5.96 -3.55 -15.01
CA ASP A 105 6.21 -4.59 -14.00
C ASP A 105 7.64 -4.53 -13.48
N MET A 106 8.61 -4.43 -14.38
CA MET A 106 10.03 -4.32 -14.03
C MET A 106 10.32 -3.03 -13.25
N ALA A 107 9.70 -1.91 -13.65
CA ALA A 107 9.82 -0.66 -12.91
C ALA A 107 9.25 -0.76 -11.49
N GLY A 108 8.11 -1.43 -11.31
CA GLY A 108 7.51 -1.69 -9.99
C GLY A 108 8.40 -2.55 -9.09
N LEU A 109 8.93 -3.64 -9.65
CA LEU A 109 9.90 -4.54 -8.99
C LEU A 109 11.16 -3.79 -8.56
N LEU A 110 11.82 -3.07 -9.47
CA LEU A 110 13.06 -2.34 -9.18
C LEU A 110 12.82 -1.26 -8.14
N THR A 111 11.73 -0.50 -8.27
CA THR A 111 11.36 0.53 -7.29
C THR A 111 11.20 -0.07 -5.91
N GLY A 112 10.52 -1.23 -5.80
CA GLY A 112 10.37 -1.95 -4.54
C GLY A 112 11.72 -2.33 -3.94
N LEU A 113 12.57 -3.04 -4.68
CA LEU A 113 13.88 -3.49 -4.19
C LEU A 113 14.80 -2.33 -3.76
N ILE A 114 14.80 -1.23 -4.52
CA ILE A 114 15.53 -0.01 -4.18
C ILE A 114 14.98 0.56 -2.87
N LEU A 115 13.67 0.72 -2.75
CA LEU A 115 13.01 1.25 -1.55
C LEU A 115 13.32 0.41 -0.30
N PHE A 116 13.29 -0.91 -0.43
CA PHE A 116 13.58 -1.85 0.66
C PHE A 116 15.06 -1.92 1.01
N SER A 117 15.95 -1.31 0.22
CA SER A 117 17.36 -1.12 0.59
C SER A 117 17.51 -0.07 1.68
N PHE A 118 16.61 0.93 1.72
CA PHE A 118 16.64 2.01 2.70
C PHE A 118 15.77 1.71 3.93
N PHE A 119 14.65 1.00 3.75
CA PHE A 119 13.67 0.79 4.81
C PHE A 119 13.59 -0.65 5.30
N THR A 120 13.31 -0.81 6.59
CA THR A 120 12.88 -2.11 7.16
C THR A 120 11.37 -2.29 6.98
N PHE A 121 10.82 -3.44 7.42
CA PHE A 121 9.42 -3.83 7.17
C PHE A 121 8.38 -2.72 7.41
N TRP A 122 8.32 -2.11 8.60
CA TRP A 122 7.24 -1.15 8.90
C TRP A 122 7.31 0.13 8.08
N PRO A 123 8.46 0.83 7.98
CA PRO A 123 8.54 2.01 7.11
C PRO A 123 8.35 1.67 5.64
N ALA A 124 8.85 0.52 5.17
CA ALA A 124 8.60 0.07 3.79
C ALA A 124 7.09 -0.14 3.54
N PHE A 125 6.40 -0.78 4.48
CA PHE A 125 4.96 -1.01 4.36
C PHE A 125 4.17 0.31 4.35
N LEU A 126 4.55 1.26 5.21
CA LEU A 126 3.98 2.60 5.23
C LEU A 126 4.14 3.29 3.87
N VAL A 127 5.36 3.29 3.32
CA VAL A 127 5.64 3.98 2.05
C VAL A 127 4.94 3.32 0.87
N VAL A 128 4.96 1.98 0.76
CA VAL A 128 4.22 1.26 -0.29
C VAL A 128 2.72 1.54 -0.19
N THR A 129 2.16 1.57 1.02
CA THR A 129 0.75 1.94 1.24
C THR A 129 0.48 3.38 0.81
N GLY A 130 1.37 4.32 1.12
CA GLY A 130 1.25 5.72 0.70
C GLY A 130 1.28 5.89 -0.82
N ILE A 131 2.19 5.19 -1.51
CA ILE A 131 2.27 5.14 -2.97
C ILE A 131 0.98 4.55 -3.55
N ALA A 132 0.48 3.45 -3.00
CA ALA A 132 -0.77 2.82 -3.43
C ALA A 132 -1.97 3.77 -3.29
N ILE A 133 -2.10 4.45 -2.14
CA ILE A 133 -3.15 5.45 -1.91
C ILE A 133 -3.06 6.56 -2.95
N PHE A 134 -1.87 7.11 -3.14
CA PHE A 134 -1.64 8.22 -4.07
C PHE A 134 -1.98 7.84 -5.51
N LEU A 135 -1.44 6.70 -5.97
CA LEU A 135 -1.66 6.24 -7.34
C LEU A 135 -3.12 5.87 -7.55
N LEU A 136 -3.73 5.02 -6.71
CA LEU A 136 -5.12 4.59 -6.90
C LEU A 136 -6.12 5.76 -6.84
N THR A 137 -5.89 6.77 -5.98
CA THR A 137 -6.75 7.95 -5.92
C THR A 137 -6.64 8.81 -7.18
N ASN A 138 -5.44 8.89 -7.77
CA ASN A 138 -5.17 9.73 -8.95
C ASN A 138 -5.15 8.96 -10.28
N LEU A 139 -5.47 7.67 -10.24
CA LEU A 139 -5.40 6.76 -11.37
C LEU A 139 -6.49 7.03 -12.40
N THR A 140 -7.67 7.39 -11.91
CA THR A 140 -8.87 7.59 -12.74
C THR A 140 -9.06 9.07 -13.05
N ARG A 141 -9.62 9.35 -14.22
CA ARG A 141 -10.14 10.69 -14.57
C ARG A 141 -11.64 10.80 -14.33
N VAL A 142 -12.32 9.66 -14.29
CA VAL A 142 -13.77 9.56 -14.06
C VAL A 142 -14.04 9.42 -12.57
N ASN A 143 -15.15 9.99 -12.11
CA ASN A 143 -15.60 9.94 -10.73
C ASN A 143 -15.91 8.49 -10.29
N PRO A 144 -15.08 7.87 -9.43
CA PRO A 144 -15.33 6.52 -8.95
C PRO A 144 -16.54 6.46 -8.02
N ALA A 145 -16.92 7.56 -7.37
CA ALA A 145 -18.09 7.62 -6.51
C ALA A 145 -19.40 7.56 -7.30
N ASP A 146 -19.40 7.92 -8.59
CA ASP A 146 -20.58 7.76 -9.45
C ASP A 146 -20.71 6.32 -9.94
N LEU A 147 -19.59 5.62 -10.09
CA LEU A 147 -19.54 4.23 -10.55
C LEU A 147 -19.77 3.23 -9.41
N LEU A 148 -19.09 3.43 -8.28
CA LEU A 148 -19.07 2.53 -7.12
C LEU A 148 -18.92 3.34 -5.81
N PRO A 149 -19.96 4.09 -5.37
CA PRO A 149 -19.87 4.98 -4.21
C PRO A 149 -19.45 4.29 -2.93
N ARG A 150 -19.99 3.09 -2.68
CA ARG A 150 -19.68 2.30 -1.47
C ARG A 150 -18.23 1.82 -1.48
N THR A 151 -17.73 1.34 -2.62
CA THR A 151 -16.35 0.87 -2.76
C THR A 151 -15.37 2.02 -2.61
N ASN A 152 -15.66 3.18 -3.20
CA ASN A 152 -14.81 4.38 -3.06
C ASN A 152 -14.72 4.85 -1.60
N ALA A 153 -15.86 4.93 -0.91
CA ALA A 153 -15.91 5.28 0.50
C ALA A 153 -15.14 4.28 1.38
N LEU A 154 -15.33 2.98 1.14
CA LEU A 154 -14.62 1.93 1.88
C LEU A 154 -13.11 1.97 1.63
N PHE A 155 -12.68 2.25 0.40
CA PHE A 155 -11.26 2.45 0.07
C PHE A 155 -10.69 3.62 0.86
N HIS A 156 -11.29 4.80 0.81
CA HIS A 156 -10.80 5.98 1.53
C HIS A 156 -10.79 5.79 3.07
N LEU A 157 -11.82 5.13 3.62
CA LEU A 157 -11.89 4.81 5.04
C LEU A 157 -10.78 3.84 5.46
N SER A 158 -10.70 2.69 4.79
CA SER A 158 -9.77 1.62 5.16
C SER A 158 -8.32 2.01 4.88
N ALA A 159 -8.03 2.66 3.75
CA ALA A 159 -6.66 2.99 3.37
C ALA A 159 -6.03 4.01 4.32
N TYR A 160 -6.75 5.08 4.68
CA TYR A 160 -6.25 6.07 5.64
C TYR A 160 -6.22 5.54 7.07
N ALA A 161 -7.13 4.64 7.46
CA ALA A 161 -7.03 3.95 8.74
C ALA A 161 -5.76 3.09 8.82
N ILE A 162 -5.52 2.24 7.82
CA ILE A 162 -4.33 1.38 7.75
C ILE A 162 -3.06 2.23 7.73
N PHE A 163 -3.00 3.25 6.88
CA PHE A 163 -1.84 4.14 6.79
C PHE A 163 -1.54 4.83 8.13
N THR A 164 -2.58 5.29 8.84
CA THR A 164 -2.43 5.89 10.17
C THR A 164 -1.91 4.90 11.21
N VAL A 165 -2.42 3.66 11.20
CA VAL A 165 -1.92 2.58 12.08
C VAL A 165 -0.45 2.28 11.78
N LEU A 166 -0.08 2.19 10.50
CA LEU A 166 1.31 1.94 10.08
C LEU A 166 2.24 3.08 10.50
N TRP A 167 1.78 4.32 10.40
CA TRP A 167 2.53 5.49 10.85
C TRP A 167 2.80 5.40 12.35
N ILE A 168 1.74 5.23 13.16
CA ILE A 168 1.84 5.07 14.61
C ILE A 168 2.77 3.90 14.95
N GLN A 169 2.68 2.78 14.24
CA GLN A 169 3.56 1.63 14.44
C GLN A 169 5.05 1.99 14.20
N CYS A 170 5.35 2.81 13.19
CA CYS A 170 6.71 3.28 12.90
C CYS A 170 7.26 4.19 14.01
N ILE A 171 6.44 5.09 14.56
CA ILE A 171 6.88 6.06 15.58
C ILE A 171 6.56 5.63 17.02
N SER A 172 5.98 4.45 17.22
CA SER A 172 5.50 3.97 18.53
C SER A 172 6.54 4.06 19.64
N ARG A 173 7.78 3.68 19.35
CA ARG A 173 8.91 3.76 20.31
C ARG A 173 9.22 5.19 20.73
N TRP A 174 9.05 6.14 19.81
CA TRP A 174 9.29 7.55 20.05
C TRP A 174 8.11 8.20 20.79
N LEU A 175 6.88 7.79 20.46
CA LEU A 175 5.67 8.27 21.13
C LEU A 175 5.66 7.99 22.64
N ILE A 176 6.20 6.84 23.08
CA ILE A 176 6.30 6.49 24.51
C ILE A 176 7.08 7.54 25.31
N LYS A 177 8.09 8.17 24.71
CA LYS A 177 8.97 9.16 25.37
C LYS A 177 8.46 10.59 25.22
N THR A 178 7.41 10.81 24.44
CA THR A 178 7.00 12.14 24.00
C THR A 178 5.82 12.65 24.86
N PRO A 179 5.81 13.92 25.29
CA PRO A 179 4.66 14.51 25.97
C PRO A 179 3.38 14.34 25.13
N ARG A 180 2.25 14.03 25.78
CA ARG A 180 0.99 13.64 25.09
C ARG A 180 0.57 14.61 23.99
N LEU A 181 0.62 15.92 24.24
CA LEU A 181 0.23 16.94 23.26
C LEU A 181 1.12 16.89 22.01
N LYS A 182 2.45 16.83 22.19
CA LYS A 182 3.42 16.70 21.08
C LYS A 182 3.24 15.38 20.34
N GLY A 183 2.99 14.29 21.07
CA GLY A 183 2.69 13.00 20.47
C GLY A 183 1.46 13.06 19.56
N LEU A 184 0.38 13.71 20.02
CA LEU A 184 -0.86 13.80 19.26
C LEU A 184 -0.65 14.53 17.93
N ILE A 185 0.07 15.66 17.98
CA ILE A 185 0.44 16.40 16.77
C ILE A 185 1.20 15.49 15.80
N VAL A 186 2.24 14.80 16.28
CA VAL A 186 3.09 13.98 15.41
C VAL A 186 2.32 12.78 14.83
N THR A 187 1.38 12.19 15.56
CA THR A 187 0.52 11.12 15.02
C THR A 187 -0.37 11.57 13.87
N LEU A 188 -0.74 12.86 13.84
CA LEU A 188 -1.61 13.42 12.80
C LEU A 188 -0.85 13.92 11.58
N VAL A 189 0.40 14.40 11.75
CA VAL A 189 1.15 15.12 10.68
C VAL A 189 1.29 14.30 9.39
N ILE A 190 1.81 13.07 9.46
CA ILE A 190 2.08 12.29 8.24
C ILE A 190 0.80 11.82 7.53
N PRO A 191 -0.22 11.26 8.22
CA PRO A 191 -1.47 10.89 7.58
C PRO A 191 -2.24 12.07 6.98
N THR A 192 -2.30 13.20 7.68
CA THR A 192 -2.96 14.41 7.15
C THR A 192 -2.16 15.03 6.02
N GLY A 193 -0.83 15.05 6.11
CA GLY A 193 0.06 15.49 5.04
C GLY A 193 -0.12 14.67 3.76
N LEU A 194 -0.24 13.34 3.87
CA LEU A 194 -0.55 12.49 2.71
C LEU A 194 -1.93 12.86 2.12
N LEU A 195 -2.96 13.01 2.96
CA LEU A 195 -4.30 13.38 2.48
C LEU A 195 -4.29 14.69 1.70
N LEU A 196 -3.62 15.72 2.25
CA LEU A 196 -3.46 17.01 1.60
C LEU A 196 -2.70 16.88 0.28
N ALA A 197 -1.56 16.19 0.27
CA ALA A 197 -0.76 16.01 -0.93
C ALA A 197 -1.54 15.30 -2.05
N VAL A 198 -2.25 14.21 -1.71
CA VAL A 198 -3.08 13.46 -2.67
C VAL A 198 -4.15 14.36 -3.28
N LYS A 199 -4.87 15.13 -2.44
CA LYS A 199 -6.01 15.94 -2.89
C LYS A 199 -5.59 17.23 -3.60
N LEU A 200 -4.49 17.84 -3.19
CA LEU A 200 -3.89 18.98 -3.90
C LEU A 200 -3.40 18.55 -5.29
N PHE A 201 -2.75 17.39 -5.40
CA PHE A 201 -2.39 16.83 -6.70
C PHE A 201 -3.64 16.60 -7.56
N SER A 202 -4.70 16.03 -6.98
CA SER A 202 -5.93 15.81 -7.72
C SER A 202 -6.50 17.13 -8.26
N ALA A 203 -6.56 18.17 -7.42
CA ALA A 203 -7.05 19.48 -7.83
C ALA A 203 -6.18 20.13 -8.92
N PHE A 204 -4.85 20.08 -8.77
CA PHE A 204 -3.92 20.74 -9.69
C PHE A 204 -3.87 20.09 -11.08
N PHE A 205 -3.92 18.76 -11.14
CA PHE A 205 -3.84 18.01 -12.40
C PHE A 205 -5.22 17.67 -12.99
N GLY A 206 -6.29 18.33 -12.53
CA GLY A 206 -7.65 18.11 -13.01
C GLY A 206 -8.11 16.65 -12.85
N ARG A 207 -7.59 15.95 -11.83
CA ARG A 207 -8.08 14.61 -11.45
C ARG A 207 -9.32 14.75 -10.58
N TYR A 208 -9.96 13.62 -10.35
CA TYR A 208 -11.16 13.56 -9.54
C TYR A 208 -10.93 14.11 -8.13
N PHE A 209 -11.74 15.10 -7.74
CA PHE A 209 -11.74 15.71 -6.42
C PHE A 209 -13.15 15.71 -5.85
N ASN A 210 -13.32 15.15 -4.65
CA ASN A 210 -14.58 15.14 -3.93
C ASN A 210 -14.35 15.37 -2.43
N VAL A 211 -15.10 16.32 -1.88
CA VAL A 211 -15.04 16.70 -0.47
C VAL A 211 -15.48 15.55 0.43
N ARG A 212 -16.42 14.71 0.01
CA ARG A 212 -16.86 13.54 0.78
C ARG A 212 -15.70 12.60 1.08
N ASP A 213 -14.84 12.36 0.09
CA ASP A 213 -13.67 11.49 0.25
C ASP A 213 -12.66 12.09 1.25
N VAL A 214 -12.51 13.42 1.24
CA VAL A 214 -11.67 14.14 2.22
C VAL A 214 -12.22 13.94 3.63
N ILE A 215 -13.53 14.11 3.83
CA ILE A 215 -14.19 13.95 5.12
C ILE A 215 -14.03 12.51 5.62
N ILE A 216 -14.27 11.51 4.77
CA ILE A 216 -14.14 10.09 5.13
C ILE A 216 -12.70 9.77 5.52
N SER A 217 -11.71 10.22 4.74
CA SER A 217 -10.29 10.01 5.06
C SER A 217 -9.88 10.71 6.36
N ALA A 218 -10.33 11.95 6.58
CA ALA A 218 -10.04 12.69 7.81
C ALA A 218 -10.68 12.01 9.04
N ALA A 219 -11.92 11.54 8.92
CA ALA A 219 -12.60 10.78 9.97
C ALA A 219 -11.88 9.46 10.28
N ALA A 220 -11.34 8.77 9.27
CA ALA A 220 -10.54 7.56 9.45
C ALA A 220 -9.27 7.83 10.28
N ILE A 221 -8.52 8.88 9.90
CA ILE A 221 -7.31 9.31 10.61
C ILE A 221 -7.65 9.63 12.08
N ALA A 222 -8.66 10.48 12.29
CA ALA A 222 -9.06 10.90 13.63
C ALA A 222 -9.49 9.71 14.51
N SER A 223 -10.29 8.80 13.96
CA SER A 223 -10.77 7.61 14.67
C SER A 223 -9.62 6.72 15.14
N VAL A 224 -8.65 6.43 14.26
CA VAL A 224 -7.47 5.62 14.63
C VAL A 224 -6.64 6.30 15.72
N VAL A 225 -6.39 7.61 15.60
CA VAL A 225 -5.63 8.37 16.60
C VAL A 225 -6.35 8.36 17.95
N VAL A 226 -7.66 8.62 17.98
CA VAL A 226 -8.47 8.59 19.21
C VAL A 226 -8.41 7.22 19.88
N ILE A 227 -8.62 6.14 19.11
CA ILE A 227 -8.56 4.76 19.63
C ILE A 227 -7.18 4.46 20.22
N TYR A 228 -6.10 4.87 19.55
CA TYR A 228 -4.74 4.69 20.05
C TYR A 228 -4.52 5.40 21.40
N TYR A 229 -4.97 6.65 21.52
CA TYR A 229 -4.80 7.41 22.76
C TYR A 229 -5.67 6.86 23.90
N ILE A 230 -6.92 6.48 23.65
CA ILE A 230 -7.79 5.84 24.64
C ILE A 230 -7.16 4.53 25.14
N THR A 231 -6.69 3.68 24.23
CA THR A 231 -6.07 2.39 24.60
C THR A 231 -4.77 2.58 25.38
N SER A 232 -3.94 3.56 25.01
CA SER A 232 -2.72 3.89 25.76
C SER A 232 -3.01 4.40 27.18
N LEU A 233 -4.08 5.19 27.35
CA LEU A 233 -4.53 5.69 28.66
C LEU A 233 -5.02 4.55 29.56
N LEU A 234 -5.81 3.62 29.02
CA LEU A 234 -6.30 2.46 29.75
C LEU A 234 -5.17 1.53 30.19
N GLN A 235 -4.17 1.31 29.33
CA GLN A 235 -2.99 0.51 29.67
C GLN A 235 -2.14 1.17 30.77
N TYR A 236 -1.93 2.49 30.69
CA TYR A 236 -1.19 3.24 31.72
C TYR A 236 -1.89 3.21 33.09
N ARG A 237 -3.23 3.30 33.13
CA ARG A 237 -3.97 3.17 34.39
C ARG A 237 -3.82 1.77 34.99
N LYS A 238 -3.92 0.71 34.17
CA LYS A 238 -3.74 -0.68 34.62
C LYS A 238 -2.34 -0.95 35.19
N SER A 239 -1.29 -0.35 34.65
CA SER A 239 0.07 -0.53 35.18
C SER A 239 0.28 0.16 36.52
N LYS A 240 -0.39 1.31 36.77
CA LYS A 240 -0.32 2.01 38.06
C LYS A 240 -1.08 1.33 39.19
N ILE A 241 -2.18 0.63 38.90
CA ILE A 241 -2.98 -0.09 39.91
C ILE A 241 -2.27 -1.38 40.38
N LYS A 242 -1.34 -1.92 39.58
CA LYS A 242 -0.57 -3.14 39.89
C LYS A 242 0.74 -2.89 40.65
N MET A 243 1.11 -1.62 40.89
CA MET A 243 2.23 -1.21 41.73
C MET A 243 1.70 -0.74 43.08
#